data_AF-A0A194W818-F1
#
_entry.id   AF-A0A194W818-F1
#
_cell.length_a   1.000
_cell.length_b   1.000
_cell.length_c   1.000
_cell.angle_alpha   90.00
_cell.angle_beta   90.00
_cell.angle_gamma   90.00
#
_symmetry.space_group_name_H-M   'P 1'
#
loop_
_entity.id
_entity.type
_entity.pdbx_description
1 polymer ?
#
loop_
_entity_poly.entity_id
_entity_poly.type
_entity_poly.pdbx_seq_one_letter_code
_entity_poly.pdbx_strand_id
1 'polypeptide(L)'
;MDTRTKSADKRKAIIISGFTAIGKSSFSRNTELRRNTNLNVIDLDSCAYSNKPGFPENYLNDIRKAADKPCIILISTHVGLPTQLAKEGYYVALAYPGGGMDAKQAWLGRLEKREQGGRSSRLYKAMDEKWTVWFERTAKEQVTRKWTLSNDEYLSDIFGSIYADFASFKKRGRRQDGI
;
A
#
# COMPACT_ATOMS: atom_id res chain seq x y z
N MET A 1 37.33 -14.31 7.16
CA MET A 1 36.42 -13.97 6.05
C MET A 1 35.29 -13.16 6.63
N ASP A 2 35.32 -11.85 6.43
CA ASP A 2 34.34 -10.91 6.98
C ASP A 2 33.08 -11.00 6.11
N THR A 3 32.15 -11.91 6.43
CA THR A 3 30.83 -11.97 5.80
C THR A 3 30.00 -10.80 6.33
N ARG A 4 30.34 -9.58 5.92
CA ARG A 4 29.39 -8.47 5.96
C ARG A 4 28.27 -8.85 5.01
N THR A 5 27.21 -9.43 5.55
CA THR A 5 25.92 -9.52 4.88
C THR A 5 25.61 -8.12 4.37
N LYS A 6 25.73 -7.90 3.05
CA LYS A 6 25.33 -6.62 2.45
C LYS A 6 23.89 -6.41 2.87
N SER A 7 23.64 -5.43 3.74
CA SER A 7 22.29 -5.03 4.13
C SER A 7 21.48 -4.85 2.84
N ALA A 8 20.36 -5.57 2.72
CA ALA A 8 19.55 -5.52 1.52
C ALA A 8 19.10 -4.08 1.27
N ASP A 9 19.42 -3.50 0.11
CA ASP A 9 19.02 -2.12 -0.22
C ASP A 9 17.49 -2.01 -0.24
N LYS A 10 16.93 -1.39 0.81
CA LYS A 10 15.50 -1.24 1.06
C LYS A 10 14.82 -0.20 0.16
N ARG A 11 15.58 0.42 -0.76
CA ARG A 11 15.13 1.53 -1.63
C ARG A 11 14.90 1.08 -3.07
N LYS A 12 14.73 -0.22 -3.29
CA LYS A 12 14.47 -0.80 -4.62
C LYS A 12 12.99 -0.77 -5.00
N ALA A 13 12.12 -1.03 -4.03
CA ALA A 13 10.68 -1.18 -4.27
C ALA A 13 9.86 -0.02 -3.67
N ILE A 14 8.70 0.23 -4.28
CA ILE A 14 7.67 1.12 -3.76
C ILE A 14 6.62 0.25 -3.08
N ILE A 15 6.50 0.33 -1.76
CA ILE A 15 5.43 -0.35 -1.02
C ILE A 15 4.27 0.63 -0.90
N ILE A 16 3.13 0.29 -1.52
CA ILE A 16 1.91 1.09 -1.44
C ILE A 16 0.93 0.34 -0.52
N SER A 17 0.80 0.84 0.70
CA SER A 17 -0.23 0.41 1.63
C SER A 17 -1.51 1.16 1.33
N GLY A 18 -2.50 0.45 0.80
CA GLY A 18 -3.72 1.06 0.30
C GLY A 18 -4.93 0.68 1.12
N PHE A 19 -5.73 1.67 1.54
CA PHE A 19 -7.03 1.43 2.15
C PHE A 19 -7.92 0.59 1.22
N THR A 20 -8.97 -0.03 1.74
CA THR A 20 -9.87 -0.80 0.87
C THR A 20 -10.52 0.12 -0.17
N ALA A 21 -10.87 -0.42 -1.34
CA ALA A 21 -11.49 0.32 -2.45
C ALA A 21 -10.71 1.49 -3.08
N ILE A 22 -9.41 1.68 -2.79
CA ILE A 22 -8.60 2.74 -3.44
C ILE A 22 -8.22 2.47 -4.92
N GLY A 23 -8.57 1.30 -5.47
CA GLY A 23 -8.24 0.93 -6.86
C GLY A 23 -6.98 0.08 -7.07
N LYS A 24 -6.40 -0.54 -6.02
CA LYS A 24 -5.21 -1.41 -6.12
C LYS A 24 -5.29 -2.45 -7.25
N SER A 25 -6.38 -3.22 -7.31
CA SER A 25 -6.54 -4.28 -8.32
C SER A 25 -6.75 -3.75 -9.74
N SER A 26 -7.33 -2.55 -9.90
CA SER A 26 -7.41 -1.89 -11.21
C SER A 26 -6.03 -1.43 -11.65
N PHE A 27 -5.29 -0.79 -10.73
CA PHE A 27 -3.92 -0.36 -10.95
C PHE A 27 -2.97 -1.52 -11.31
N SER A 28 -3.07 -2.68 -10.64
CA SER A 28 -2.22 -3.84 -10.93
C SER A 28 -2.49 -4.45 -12.31
N ARG A 29 -3.74 -4.42 -12.79
CA ARG A 29 -4.13 -5.00 -14.09
C ARG A 29 -3.90 -4.07 -15.28
N ASN A 30 -3.88 -2.76 -15.07
CA ASN A 30 -3.72 -1.80 -16.16
C ASN A 30 -2.25 -1.33 -16.30
N THR A 31 -1.58 -1.82 -17.34
CA THR A 31 -0.18 -1.48 -17.65
C THR A 31 0.01 -0.05 -18.15
N GLU A 32 -0.99 0.56 -18.75
CA GLU A 32 -0.89 1.93 -19.29
C GLU A 32 -0.71 2.96 -18.17
N LEU A 33 -1.37 2.74 -17.02
CA LEU A 33 -1.24 3.57 -15.82
C LEU A 33 0.18 3.62 -15.25
N ARG A 34 1.04 2.69 -15.66
CA ARG A 34 2.42 2.54 -15.17
C ARG A 34 3.46 2.50 -16.28
N ARG A 35 3.10 2.85 -17.51
CA ARG A 35 3.97 2.74 -18.69
C ARG A 35 5.31 3.47 -18.55
N ASN A 36 5.39 4.47 -17.67
CA ASN A 36 6.58 5.30 -17.47
C ASN A 36 7.54 4.80 -16.38
N THR A 37 7.25 3.70 -15.67
CA THR A 37 8.08 3.27 -14.52
C THR A 37 8.98 2.07 -14.80
N ASN A 38 8.71 1.27 -15.84
CA ASN A 38 9.36 -0.03 -16.08
C ASN A 38 9.34 -0.98 -14.85
N LEU A 39 8.48 -0.73 -13.85
CA LEU A 39 8.37 -1.53 -12.64
C LEU A 39 7.23 -2.55 -12.76
N ASN A 40 7.53 -3.79 -12.40
CA ASN A 40 6.50 -4.82 -12.21
C ASN A 40 5.65 -4.48 -10.99
N VAL A 41 4.36 -4.82 -11.05
CA VAL A 41 3.43 -4.68 -9.92
C VAL A 41 3.16 -6.05 -9.31
N ILE A 42 3.30 -6.15 -8.01
CA ILE A 42 3.00 -7.36 -7.23
C ILE A 42 1.86 -6.99 -6.28
N ASP A 43 0.67 -7.54 -6.53
CA ASP A 43 -0.50 -7.35 -5.68
C ASP A 43 -0.53 -8.45 -4.62
N LEU A 44 -0.07 -8.13 -3.42
CA LEU A 44 -0.08 -9.07 -2.29
C LEU A 44 -1.38 -8.85 -1.51
N ASP A 45 -2.47 -9.42 -2.04
CA ASP A 45 -3.77 -9.36 -1.38
C ASP A 45 -3.76 -10.19 -0.09
N SER A 46 -3.90 -9.50 1.03
CA SER A 46 -3.93 -10.09 2.36
C SER A 46 -5.02 -11.16 2.56
N CYS A 47 -6.10 -11.14 1.77
CA CYS A 47 -7.13 -12.19 1.82
C CYS A 47 -6.57 -13.58 1.46
N ALA A 48 -5.50 -13.66 0.66
CA ALA A 48 -4.81 -14.91 0.34
C ALA A 48 -3.93 -15.45 1.50
N TYR A 49 -3.77 -14.65 2.56
CA TYR A 49 -2.89 -14.93 3.71
C TYR A 49 -3.65 -15.08 5.02
N SER A 50 -4.73 -14.32 5.22
CA SER A 50 -5.40 -14.18 6.52
C SER A 50 -5.95 -15.48 7.10
N ASN A 51 -6.19 -16.50 6.26
CA ASN A 51 -6.70 -17.80 6.68
C ASN A 51 -5.59 -18.86 6.83
N LYS A 52 -4.32 -18.51 6.58
CA LYS A 52 -3.18 -19.42 6.66
C LYS A 52 -2.49 -19.27 8.02
N PRO A 53 -1.96 -20.37 8.60
CA PRO A 53 -1.09 -20.29 9.77
C PRO A 53 0.09 -19.34 9.53
N GLY A 54 0.48 -18.61 10.58
CA GLY A 54 1.63 -17.70 10.53
C GLY A 54 1.34 -16.30 9.99
N PHE A 55 0.08 -15.92 9.77
CA PHE A 55 -0.27 -14.51 9.55
C PHE A 55 -0.06 -13.70 10.85
N PRO A 56 0.54 -12.49 10.81
CA PRO A 56 0.95 -11.74 9.61
C PRO A 56 2.37 -11.98 9.12
N GLU A 57 3.18 -12.82 9.77
CA GLU A 57 4.60 -12.97 9.43
C GLU A 57 4.86 -13.58 8.05
N ASN A 58 4.04 -14.54 7.63
CA ASN A 58 4.13 -15.08 6.27
C ASN A 58 3.94 -13.99 5.20
N TYR A 59 3.02 -13.07 5.44
CA TYR A 59 2.71 -11.95 4.58
C TYR A 59 3.84 -10.92 4.57
N LEU A 60 4.37 -10.55 5.75
CA LEU A 60 5.54 -9.69 5.88
C LEU A 60 6.77 -10.25 5.16
N ASN A 61 7.02 -11.55 5.27
CA ASN A 61 8.16 -12.20 4.63
C ASN A 61 8.05 -12.15 3.09
N ASP A 62 6.85 -12.37 2.54
CA ASP A 62 6.63 -12.24 1.10
C ASP A 62 6.78 -10.79 0.61
N ILE A 63 6.34 -9.80 1.40
CA ILE A 63 6.57 -8.38 1.09
C ILE A 63 8.07 -8.07 1.05
N ARG A 64 8.82 -8.49 2.08
CA ARG A 64 10.27 -8.26 2.16
C ARG A 64 11.00 -8.92 0.99
N LYS A 65 10.65 -10.17 0.65
CA LYS A 65 11.22 -10.91 -0.47
C LYS A 65 10.90 -10.26 -1.82
N ALA A 66 9.68 -9.78 -2.01
CA ALA A 66 9.32 -9.02 -3.21
C ALA A 66 10.15 -7.73 -3.33
N ALA A 67 10.40 -7.06 -2.20
CA ALA A 67 11.15 -5.81 -2.16
C ALA A 67 12.66 -5.93 -2.47
N ASP A 68 13.19 -7.16 -2.58
CA ASP A 68 14.60 -7.39 -2.97
C ASP A 68 14.89 -6.99 -4.43
N LYS A 69 13.84 -6.81 -5.24
CA LYS A 69 13.91 -6.40 -6.66
C LYS A 69 13.17 -5.08 -6.89
N PRO A 70 13.57 -4.28 -7.89
CA PRO A 70 12.80 -3.10 -8.28
C PRO A 70 11.38 -3.47 -8.73
N CYS A 71 10.38 -3.05 -7.96
CA CYS A 71 8.97 -3.31 -8.22
C CYS A 71 8.07 -2.33 -7.47
N ILE A 72 6.77 -2.41 -7.73
CA ILE A 72 5.70 -1.81 -6.94
C ILE A 72 4.98 -2.94 -6.22
N ILE A 73 4.82 -2.83 -4.91
CA ILE A 73 4.17 -3.84 -4.08
C ILE A 73 2.91 -3.21 -3.50
N LEU A 74 1.75 -3.81 -3.78
CA LEU A 74 0.48 -3.35 -3.24
C LEU A 74 0.12 -4.20 -2.04
N ILE A 75 -0.20 -3.55 -0.92
CA ILE A 75 -0.59 -4.22 0.33
C ILE A 75 -1.83 -3.56 0.94
N SER A 76 -2.48 -4.27 1.85
CA SER A 76 -3.60 -3.75 2.66
C SER A 76 -3.10 -2.97 3.88
N THR A 77 -3.94 -2.10 4.44
CA THR A 77 -3.64 -1.27 5.63
C THR A 77 -3.83 -2.02 6.95
N HIS A 78 -3.26 -3.22 7.07
CA HIS A 78 -3.28 -3.95 8.35
C HIS A 78 -2.53 -3.18 9.42
N VAL A 79 -3.09 -3.14 10.63
CA VAL A 79 -2.60 -2.31 11.74
C VAL A 79 -1.14 -2.63 12.06
N GLY A 80 -0.30 -1.60 12.14
CA GLY A 80 1.12 -1.67 12.51
C GLY A 80 2.05 -2.14 11.40
N LEU A 81 1.54 -2.84 10.39
CA LEU A 81 2.36 -3.44 9.32
C LEU A 81 3.05 -2.37 8.45
N PRO A 82 2.36 -1.33 7.95
CA PRO A 82 3.02 -0.24 7.21
C PRO A 82 4.07 0.49 8.05
N THR A 83 3.76 0.75 9.33
CA THR A 83 4.72 1.36 10.26
C THR A 83 5.96 0.50 10.45
N GLN A 84 5.80 -0.82 10.61
CA GLN A 84 6.92 -1.74 10.76
C GLN A 84 7.84 -1.72 9.53
N LEU A 85 7.28 -1.81 8.32
CA LEU A 85 8.06 -1.74 7.08
C LEU A 85 8.78 -0.39 6.91
N ALA A 86 8.13 0.72 7.27
CA ALA A 86 8.79 2.02 7.24
C ALA A 86 9.94 2.12 8.24
N LYS A 87 9.79 1.58 9.45
CA LYS A 87 10.86 1.49 10.47
C LYS A 87 12.02 0.61 10.01
N GLU A 88 11.77 -0.41 9.21
CA GLU A 88 12.80 -1.24 8.56
C GLU A 88 13.54 -0.51 7.43
N GLY A 89 13.18 0.74 7.11
CA GLY A 89 13.83 1.58 6.11
C GLY A 89 13.28 1.43 4.69
N TYR A 90 12.20 0.68 4.49
CA TYR A 90 11.52 0.64 3.20
C TYR A 90 10.80 1.96 2.91
N TYR A 91 10.68 2.29 1.63
CA TYR A 91 9.75 3.34 1.20
C TYR A 91 8.32 2.82 1.25
N VAL A 92 7.52 3.36 2.17
CA VAL A 92 6.10 3.02 2.33
C VAL A 92 5.25 4.26 2.07
N ALA A 93 4.47 4.21 0.99
CA ALA A 93 3.42 5.16 0.69
C ALA A 93 2.08 4.62 1.23
N LEU A 94 1.46 5.36 2.15
CA LEU A 94 0.12 5.06 2.63
C LEU A 94 -0.91 5.88 1.85
N ALA A 95 -1.80 5.20 1.14
CA ALA A 95 -2.88 5.81 0.36
C ALA A 95 -4.24 5.46 0.98
N TYR A 96 -5.00 6.47 1.41
CA TYR A 96 -6.24 6.29 2.17
C TYR A 96 -7.23 7.44 1.91
N PRO A 97 -8.54 7.24 2.18
CA PRO A 97 -9.54 8.29 1.96
C PRO A 97 -9.35 9.50 2.89
N GLY A 98 -10.02 10.60 2.56
CA GLY A 98 -10.38 11.62 3.55
C GLY A 98 -11.16 11.03 4.74
N GLY A 99 -11.19 11.76 5.84
CA GLY A 99 -12.01 11.40 7.01
C GLY A 99 -13.48 11.78 6.82
N GLY A 100 -14.34 11.36 7.76
CA GLY A 100 -15.74 11.79 7.84
C GLY A 100 -16.74 10.94 7.05
N MET A 101 -18.00 11.38 7.07
CA MET A 101 -19.14 10.64 6.52
C MET A 101 -19.17 10.66 4.98
N ASP A 102 -18.82 11.78 4.36
CA ASP A 102 -18.84 11.89 2.88
C ASP A 102 -17.85 10.91 2.24
N ALA A 103 -16.65 10.83 2.79
CA ALA A 103 -15.65 9.85 2.38
C ALA A 103 -16.12 8.41 2.62
N LYS A 104 -16.78 8.15 3.76
CA LYS A 104 -17.38 6.84 4.06
C LYS A 104 -18.35 6.43 2.95
N GLN A 105 -19.29 7.31 2.60
CA GLN A 105 -20.31 7.02 1.59
C GLN A 105 -19.70 6.85 0.20
N ALA A 106 -18.73 7.69 -0.19
CA ALA A 106 -18.03 7.55 -1.46
C ALA A 106 -17.31 6.19 -1.56
N TRP A 107 -16.60 5.77 -0.52
CA TRP A 107 -15.91 4.47 -0.50
C TRP A 107 -16.86 3.28 -0.44
N LEU A 108 -17.95 3.38 0.33
CA LEU A 108 -19.00 2.36 0.33
C LEU A 108 -19.64 2.22 -1.05
N GLY A 109 -19.90 3.33 -1.74
CA GLY A 109 -20.39 3.32 -3.11
C GLY A 109 -19.42 2.64 -4.09
N ARG A 110 -18.10 2.78 -3.90
CA ARG A 110 -17.09 2.03 -4.67
C ARG A 110 -17.20 0.52 -4.40
N LEU A 111 -17.35 0.11 -3.15
CA LEU A 111 -17.52 -1.31 -2.80
C LEU A 111 -18.85 -1.88 -3.31
N GLU A 112 -19.94 -1.13 -3.20
CA GLU A 112 -21.26 -1.55 -3.69
C GLU A 112 -21.22 -1.89 -5.18
N LYS A 113 -20.52 -1.08 -5.99
CA LYS A 113 -20.35 -1.34 -7.43
C LYS A 113 -19.39 -2.49 -7.74
N ARG A 114 -18.40 -2.74 -6.86
CA ARG A 114 -17.33 -3.71 -7.08
C ARG A 114 -17.70 -5.12 -6.65
N GLU A 115 -18.35 -5.25 -5.50
CA GLU A 115 -18.66 -6.53 -4.88
C GLU A 115 -19.90 -7.14 -5.52
N GLN A 116 -19.86 -8.43 -5.88
CA GLN A 116 -21.00 -9.11 -6.51
C GLN A 116 -22.28 -9.06 -5.65
N GLY A 117 -22.14 -9.04 -4.32
CA GLY A 117 -23.27 -8.91 -3.39
C GLY A 117 -23.63 -7.46 -3.03
N GLY A 118 -22.99 -6.46 -3.64
CA GLY A 118 -23.18 -5.04 -3.33
C GLY A 118 -23.12 -4.76 -1.83
N ARG A 119 -24.17 -4.11 -1.30
CA ARG A 119 -24.35 -3.81 0.13
C ARG A 119 -24.42 -5.04 1.04
N SER A 120 -24.83 -6.19 0.48
CA SER A 120 -24.92 -7.44 1.24
C SER A 120 -23.57 -8.15 1.38
N SER A 121 -22.53 -7.70 0.67
CA SER A 121 -21.18 -8.29 0.74
C SER A 121 -20.55 -8.13 2.14
N ARG A 122 -19.76 -9.13 2.53
CA ARG A 122 -19.08 -9.12 3.84
C ARG A 122 -18.16 -7.91 4.02
N LEU A 123 -17.44 -7.53 2.97
CA LEU A 123 -16.51 -6.41 3.03
C LEU A 123 -17.22 -5.06 3.09
N TYR A 124 -18.32 -4.88 2.36
CA TYR A 124 -19.15 -3.68 2.48
C TYR A 124 -19.63 -3.51 3.92
N LYS A 125 -20.27 -4.53 4.49
CA LYS A 125 -20.79 -4.49 5.87
C LYS A 125 -19.70 -4.22 6.89
N ALA A 126 -18.57 -4.91 6.77
CA ALA A 126 -17.44 -4.72 7.67
C ALA A 126 -16.87 -3.31 7.60
N MET A 127 -16.74 -2.72 6.40
CA MET A 127 -16.26 -1.35 6.25
C MET A 127 -17.28 -0.34 6.74
N ASP A 128 -18.58 -0.55 6.49
CA ASP A 128 -19.64 0.33 6.96
C ASP A 128 -19.67 0.41 8.50
N GLU A 129 -19.66 -0.75 9.15
CA GLU A 129 -19.64 -0.86 10.60
C GLU A 129 -18.35 -0.29 11.21
N LYS A 130 -17.19 -0.58 10.61
CA LYS A 130 -15.87 -0.31 11.20
C LYS A 130 -15.16 0.90 10.62
N TRP A 131 -15.84 1.70 9.80
CA TRP A 131 -15.24 2.83 9.06
C TRP A 131 -14.34 3.70 9.94
N THR A 132 -14.90 4.26 11.01
CA THR A 132 -14.19 5.20 11.89
C THR A 132 -12.93 4.57 12.46
N VAL A 133 -13.03 3.34 12.97
CA VAL A 133 -11.90 2.61 13.56
C VAL A 133 -10.84 2.30 12.50
N TRP A 134 -11.23 1.85 11.30
CA TRP A 134 -10.30 1.55 10.22
C TRP A 134 -9.60 2.81 9.71
N PHE A 135 -10.34 3.90 9.53
CA PHE A 135 -9.79 5.19 9.12
C PHE A 135 -8.79 5.72 10.15
N GLU A 136 -9.19 5.80 11.43
CA GLU A 136 -8.32 6.34 12.47
C GLU A 136 -7.03 5.53 12.65
N ARG A 137 -7.12 4.20 12.63
CA ARG A 137 -5.94 3.32 12.70
C ARG A 137 -5.01 3.56 11.52
N THR A 138 -5.57 3.63 10.32
CA THR A 138 -4.81 3.92 9.10
C THR A 138 -4.14 5.29 9.18
N ALA A 139 -4.88 6.33 9.56
CA ALA A 139 -4.37 7.70 9.66
C ALA A 139 -3.25 7.85 10.71
N LYS A 140 -3.22 6.99 11.74
CA LYS A 140 -2.20 7.00 12.80
C LYS A 140 -0.89 6.28 12.43
N GLU A 141 -0.87 5.46 11.37
CA GLU A 141 0.34 4.76 10.91
C GLU A 141 1.51 5.74 10.67
N GLN A 142 2.72 5.35 11.02
CA GLN A 142 3.93 6.15 10.84
C GLN A 142 4.74 5.58 9.66
N VAL A 143 4.52 6.13 8.48
CA VAL A 143 5.10 5.65 7.21
C VAL A 143 6.00 6.71 6.58
N THR A 144 6.69 6.37 5.49
CA THR A 144 7.53 7.32 4.75
C THR A 144 6.72 8.48 4.19
N ARG A 145 5.57 8.21 3.57
CA ARG A 145 4.68 9.26 3.09
C ARG A 145 3.21 8.86 3.13
N LYS A 146 2.34 9.84 3.39
CA LYS A 146 0.88 9.71 3.41
C LYS A 146 0.26 10.47 2.25
N TRP A 147 -0.74 9.87 1.64
CA TRP A 147 -1.54 10.39 0.54
C TRP A 147 -3.01 10.23 0.89
N THR A 148 -3.68 11.34 1.13
CA THR A 148 -5.13 11.39 1.34
C THR A 148 -5.78 11.62 -0.02
N LEU A 149 -6.66 10.71 -0.43
CA LEU A 149 -7.38 10.81 -1.70
C LEU A 149 -8.68 11.59 -1.50
N SER A 150 -9.04 12.41 -2.49
CA SER A 150 -10.40 12.94 -2.62
C SER A 150 -11.40 11.82 -2.97
N ASN A 151 -12.70 12.16 -2.91
CA ASN A 151 -13.78 11.20 -3.15
C ASN A 151 -13.87 10.68 -4.59
N ASP A 152 -13.25 11.37 -5.54
CA ASP A 152 -13.17 11.04 -6.96
C ASP A 152 -11.81 10.42 -7.37
N GLU A 153 -10.77 10.55 -6.55
CA GLU A 153 -9.45 10.00 -6.82
C GLU A 153 -9.32 8.50 -6.48
N TYR A 154 -8.51 7.81 -7.28
CA TYR A 154 -8.02 6.46 -7.10
C TYR A 154 -6.49 6.46 -7.01
N LEU A 155 -5.92 5.29 -6.70
CA LEU A 155 -4.47 5.11 -6.66
C LEU A 155 -3.78 5.57 -7.96
N SER A 156 -4.43 5.36 -9.10
CA SER A 156 -3.93 5.76 -10.41
C SER A 156 -3.67 7.25 -10.53
N ASP A 157 -4.55 8.07 -9.94
CA ASP A 157 -4.51 9.52 -10.07
C ASP A 157 -3.33 10.11 -9.28
N ILE A 158 -3.03 9.51 -8.13
CA ILE A 158 -1.93 9.98 -7.25
C ILE A 158 -0.60 9.24 -7.49
N PHE A 159 -0.58 8.17 -8.30
CA PHE A 159 0.60 7.33 -8.43
C PHE A 159 1.83 8.07 -8.99
N GLY A 160 1.63 9.00 -9.93
CA GLY A 160 2.73 9.82 -10.46
C GLY A 160 3.46 10.59 -9.36
N SER A 161 2.72 11.13 -8.41
CA SER A 161 3.25 11.87 -7.25
C SER A 161 3.96 10.94 -6.26
N ILE A 162 3.41 9.74 -6.01
CA ILE A 162 4.09 8.69 -5.22
C ILE A 162 5.43 8.32 -5.87
N TYR A 163 5.44 8.10 -7.17
CA TYR A 163 6.64 7.70 -7.90
C TYR A 163 7.74 8.77 -7.87
N ALA A 164 7.37 10.04 -8.03
CA ALA A 164 8.30 11.16 -7.94
C ALA A 164 8.91 11.32 -6.53
N ASP A 165 8.10 11.14 -5.48
CA ASP A 165 8.57 11.18 -4.09
C ASP A 165 9.53 10.01 -3.79
N PHE A 166 9.21 8.80 -4.26
CA PHE A 166 10.10 7.65 -4.17
C PHE A 166 11.44 7.89 -4.89
N ALA A 167 11.41 8.43 -6.11
CA ALA A 167 12.63 8.76 -6.84
C ALA A 167 13.52 9.75 -6.06
N SER A 168 12.91 10.69 -5.35
CA SER A 168 13.61 11.63 -4.47
C SER A 168 14.17 10.94 -3.21
N PHE A 169 13.41 10.04 -2.60
CA PHE A 169 13.85 9.23 -1.47
C PHE A 169 15.10 8.40 -1.80
N LYS A 170 15.14 7.76 -2.97
CA LYS A 170 16.32 7.02 -3.45
C LYS A 170 17.57 7.91 -3.55
N LYS A 171 17.42 9.12 -4.09
CA LYS A 171 18.53 10.07 -4.26
C LYS A 171 19.09 10.55 -2.92
N ARG A 172 18.22 10.85 -1.94
CA ARG A 172 18.63 11.27 -0.59
C ARG A 172 19.41 10.17 0.12
N GLY A 173 18.96 8.93 0.00
CA GLY A 173 19.64 7.78 0.57
C GLY A 173 21.06 7.59 0.03
N ARG A 174 21.27 7.68 -1.30
CA ARG A 174 22.60 7.53 -1.90
C ARG A 174 23.59 8.58 -1.42
N ARG A 175 23.15 9.84 -1.32
CA ARG A 175 23.96 10.95 -0.78
C ARG A 175 24.40 10.72 0.67
N GLN A 176 23.53 10.15 1.51
CA GLN A 176 23.87 9.82 2.89
C GLN A 176 24.87 8.65 2.99
N ASP A 177 24.81 7.71 2.04
CA ASP A 177 25.73 6.56 1.99
C ASP A 177 27.09 6.89 1.36
N GLY A 178 27.31 8.13 0.92
CA GLY A 178 28.55 8.54 0.25
C GLY A 178 28.74 7.93 -1.14
N ILE A 179 27.64 7.52 -1.80
CA ILE A 179 27.62 6.92 -3.16
C ILE A 179 27.11 7.96 -4.18
#